data_AF-A0A0D3H8L0-F1
#
_entry.id   AF-A0A0D3H8L0-F1
#
_cell.length_a   1.000
_cell.length_b   1.000
_cell.length_c   1.000
_cell.angle_alpha   90.00
_cell.angle_beta   90.00
_cell.angle_gamma   90.00
#
_symmetry.space_group_name_H-M   'P 1'
#
loop_
_entity.id
_entity.type
_entity.pdbx_description
1 polymer ?
#
loop_
_entity_poly.entity_id
_entity_poly.type
_entity_poly.pdbx_seq_one_letter_code
_entity_poly.pdbx_strand_id
1 'polypeptide(L)'
;MATSSRRMRAVQYDKYGGGAQALKHVEVPIPTPKKGEVLIKMEAGSINQVDWKFQKGVARPFMPNKFPFIPVYDLAGEVVELGRGVSSFKVGDKVIAINFPRVTFSRKRLVPLFVSPTKEDMELVAGMVAEGKLRAVIESRHPLSRAEEGWARSMAGHATGKIIVEMGDEHL
;
A
#
# COMPACT_ATOMS: atom_id res chain seq x y z
N MET A 1 12.64 31.36 1.39
CA MET A 1 11.50 31.18 0.47
C MET A 1 10.82 29.88 0.85
N ALA A 2 9.54 29.90 1.22
CA ALA A 2 8.81 28.68 1.55
C ALA A 2 8.65 27.87 0.25
N THR A 3 9.32 26.73 0.15
CA THR A 3 9.06 25.75 -0.90
C THR A 3 7.60 25.33 -0.78
N SER A 4 6.77 25.66 -1.76
CA SER A 4 5.42 25.11 -1.87
C SER A 4 5.54 23.59 -1.78
N SER A 5 5.00 22.99 -0.72
CA SER A 5 5.03 21.54 -0.54
C SER A 5 4.13 20.92 -1.60
N ARG A 6 4.70 20.13 -2.53
CA ARG A 6 3.92 19.29 -3.45
C ARG A 6 2.90 18.47 -2.65
N ARG A 7 1.67 18.33 -3.16
CA ARG A 7 0.57 17.65 -2.47
C ARG A 7 0.09 16.46 -3.28
N MET A 8 -0.49 15.47 -2.59
CA MET A 8 -1.11 14.29 -3.21
C MET A 8 -2.48 14.04 -2.59
N ARG A 9 -3.36 13.42 -3.37
CA ARG A 9 -4.63 12.88 -2.86
C ARG A 9 -4.38 11.60 -2.07
N ALA A 10 -5.13 11.43 -0.99
CA ALA A 10 -5.10 10.25 -0.14
C ALA A 10 -6.47 9.99 0.46
N VAL A 11 -6.66 8.77 0.96
CA VAL A 11 -7.82 8.39 1.78
C VAL A 11 -7.32 8.06 3.18
N GLN A 12 -7.92 8.67 4.20
CA GLN A 12 -7.51 8.47 5.59
C GLN A 12 -8.72 8.29 6.52
N TYR A 13 -8.48 7.81 7.74
CA TYR A 13 -9.45 7.85 8.84
C TYR A 13 -8.81 8.43 10.11
N ASP A 14 -9.62 9.07 10.96
CA ASP A 14 -9.16 9.86 12.13
C ASP A 14 -9.44 9.20 13.48
N LYS A 15 -10.13 8.06 13.47
CA LYS A 15 -10.41 7.27 14.66
C LYS A 15 -10.58 5.80 14.27
N TYR A 16 -10.50 4.96 15.29
CA TYR A 16 -10.92 3.58 15.14
C TYR A 16 -12.45 3.46 15.02
N GLY A 17 -12.90 2.42 14.35
CA GLY A 17 -14.32 2.18 14.08
C GLY A 17 -14.87 3.16 13.06
N GLY A 18 -16.07 2.86 12.53
CA GLY A 18 -16.74 3.68 11.52
C GLY A 18 -16.71 3.08 10.10
N GLY A 19 -15.92 2.03 9.88
CA GLY A 19 -15.92 1.28 8.61
C GLY A 19 -15.66 2.17 7.40
N ALA A 20 -16.32 1.84 6.28
CA ALA A 20 -16.16 2.58 5.03
C ALA A 20 -16.57 4.06 5.14
N GLN A 21 -17.61 4.39 5.92
CA GLN A 21 -18.13 5.76 6.07
C GLN A 21 -17.17 6.70 6.82
N ALA A 22 -16.18 6.16 7.53
CA ALA A 22 -15.16 6.95 8.21
C ALA A 22 -13.96 7.30 7.32
N LEU A 23 -13.91 6.78 6.09
CA LEU A 23 -12.87 7.13 5.12
C LEU A 23 -13.11 8.53 4.57
N LYS A 24 -12.05 9.33 4.55
CA LYS A 24 -12.07 10.72 4.10
C LYS A 24 -11.04 10.92 2.98
N HIS A 25 -11.51 11.43 1.86
CA HIS A 25 -10.66 11.90 0.76
C HIS A 25 -10.03 13.23 1.16
N VAL A 26 -8.71 13.33 1.07
CA VAL A 26 -7.92 14.48 1.52
C VAL A 26 -6.78 14.77 0.56
N GLU A 27 -6.30 16.01 0.59
CA GLU A 27 -4.99 16.37 0.04
C GLU A 27 -3.98 16.55 1.16
N VAL A 28 -2.83 15.88 1.04
CA VAL A 28 -1.75 15.89 2.03
C VAL A 28 -0.41 16.19 1.36
N PRO A 29 0.59 16.72 2.07
CA PRO A 29 1.93 16.91 1.50
C PRO A 29 2.54 15.58 1.06
N ILE A 30 3.27 15.58 -0.05
CA ILE A 30 4.09 14.45 -0.47
C ILE A 30 5.24 14.28 0.53
N PRO A 31 5.46 13.08 1.09
CA PRO A 31 6.55 12.85 2.03
C PRO A 31 7.91 12.87 1.33
N THR A 32 8.94 13.34 2.04
CA THR A 32 10.34 13.22 1.59
C THR A 32 10.94 11.91 2.15
N PRO A 33 11.54 11.04 1.31
CA PRO A 33 12.13 9.80 1.78
C PRO A 33 13.36 10.05 2.67
N LYS A 34 13.44 9.35 3.81
CA LYS A 34 14.57 9.40 4.74
C LYS A 34 15.67 8.41 4.35
N LYS A 35 16.73 8.33 5.16
CA LYS A 35 17.82 7.36 4.97
C LYS A 35 17.26 5.94 4.87
N GLY A 36 17.55 5.23 3.77
CA GLY A 36 17.09 3.87 3.52
C GLY A 36 15.64 3.73 3.05
N GLU A 37 14.91 4.83 2.83
CA GLU A 37 13.54 4.83 2.30
C GLU A 37 13.54 5.19 0.81
N VAL A 38 12.49 4.79 0.10
CA VAL A 38 12.19 5.23 -1.28
C VAL A 38 10.81 5.85 -1.32
N LEU A 39 10.62 6.85 -2.18
CA LEU A 39 9.31 7.39 -2.51
C LEU A 39 8.78 6.67 -3.76
N ILE A 40 7.56 6.14 -3.66
CA ILE A 40 6.92 5.40 -4.74
C ILE A 40 5.70 6.19 -5.21
N LYS A 41 5.61 6.47 -6.51
CA LYS A 41 4.36 6.85 -7.17
C LYS A 41 3.53 5.59 -7.30
N MET A 42 2.61 5.42 -6.36
CA MET A 42 1.71 4.28 -6.31
C MET A 42 0.77 4.31 -7.53
N GLU A 43 0.67 3.20 -8.24
CA GLU A 43 -0.25 3.00 -9.36
C GLU A 43 -1.51 2.27 -8.88
N ALA A 44 -1.33 1.29 -8.00
CA ALA A 44 -2.42 0.52 -7.40
C ALA A 44 -2.10 0.05 -5.98
N GLY A 45 -3.15 -0.11 -5.16
CA GLY A 45 -3.11 -0.73 -3.84
C GLY A 45 -4.13 -1.85 -3.73
N SER A 46 -3.85 -2.85 -2.90
CA SER A 46 -4.79 -3.94 -2.63
C SER A 46 -5.36 -3.84 -1.22
N ILE A 47 -6.68 -3.75 -1.10
CA ILE A 47 -7.37 -3.80 0.19
C ILE A 47 -7.43 -5.27 0.65
N ASN A 48 -6.96 -5.52 1.86
CA ASN A 48 -7.03 -6.81 2.54
C ASN A 48 -7.85 -6.69 3.84
N GLN A 49 -8.23 -7.82 4.43
CA GLN A 49 -9.02 -7.81 5.68
C GLN A 49 -8.31 -7.13 6.86
N VAL A 50 -6.97 -7.17 6.86
CA VAL A 50 -6.16 -6.58 7.94
C VAL A 50 -6.37 -5.07 8.04
N ASP A 51 -6.57 -4.38 6.91
CA ASP A 51 -6.69 -2.93 6.84
C ASP A 51 -7.90 -2.43 7.65
N TRP A 52 -9.08 -3.00 7.39
CA TRP A 52 -10.29 -2.63 8.12
C TRP A 52 -10.34 -3.23 9.53
N LYS A 53 -9.69 -4.38 9.78
CA LYS A 53 -9.56 -4.93 11.15
C LYS A 53 -8.71 -4.01 12.03
N PHE A 54 -7.67 -3.37 11.48
CA PHE A 54 -6.89 -2.36 12.16
C PHE A 54 -7.70 -1.09 12.40
N GLN A 55 -8.44 -0.59 11.41
CA GLN A 55 -9.38 0.50 11.62
C GLN A 55 -10.41 0.14 12.71
N LYS A 56 -10.93 -1.09 12.76
CA LYS A 56 -11.85 -1.56 13.80
C LYS A 56 -11.22 -1.61 15.20
N GLY A 57 -9.89 -1.61 15.30
CA GLY A 57 -9.15 -1.58 16.56
C GLY A 57 -8.73 -2.96 17.08
N VAL A 58 -8.72 -4.00 16.24
CA VAL A 58 -8.31 -5.37 16.62
C VAL A 58 -6.86 -5.42 17.13
N ALA A 59 -6.01 -4.50 16.70
CA ALA A 59 -4.59 -4.44 17.07
C ALA A 59 -4.27 -3.30 18.05
N ARG A 60 -5.26 -2.78 18.80
CA ARG A 60 -5.01 -1.74 19.80
C ARG A 60 -4.10 -2.26 20.94
N PRO A 61 -3.23 -1.41 21.51
CA PRO A 61 -2.92 -0.03 21.11
C PRO A 61 -1.81 0.06 20.04
N PHE A 62 -1.42 -1.06 19.43
CA PHE A 62 -0.25 -1.15 18.56
C PHE A 62 -0.47 -0.60 17.15
N MET A 63 -1.67 -0.76 16.56
CA MET A 63 -1.94 -0.34 15.17
C MET A 63 -3.39 0.09 14.89
N PRO A 64 -3.59 1.17 14.11
CA PRO A 64 -2.66 2.30 13.98
C PRO A 64 -2.44 2.98 15.33
N ASN A 65 -1.24 3.46 15.62
CA ASN A 65 -0.91 4.10 16.90
C ASN A 65 -0.96 5.64 16.87
N LYS A 66 -1.26 6.22 15.69
CA LYS A 66 -1.46 7.65 15.48
C LYS A 66 -2.58 7.88 14.47
N PHE A 67 -3.29 8.98 14.66
CA PHE A 67 -4.32 9.46 13.74
C PHE A 67 -3.98 10.89 13.26
N PRO A 68 -4.42 11.29 12.05
CA PRO A 68 -5.09 10.46 11.05
C PRO A 68 -4.17 9.40 10.43
N PHE A 69 -4.74 8.33 9.87
CA PHE A 69 -4.00 7.20 9.30
C PHE A 69 -4.44 6.92 7.86
N ILE A 70 -3.46 6.81 6.95
CA ILE A 70 -3.64 6.39 5.56
C ILE A 70 -3.40 4.85 5.50
N PRO A 71 -4.42 4.04 5.17
CA PRO A 71 -4.32 2.59 5.19
C PRO A 71 -3.77 1.99 3.90
N VAL A 72 -3.81 0.64 3.83
CA VAL A 72 -3.28 -0.21 2.77
C VAL A 72 -1.77 -0.40 2.86
N TYR A 73 -1.36 -1.66 2.79
CA TYR A 73 0.04 -2.06 2.90
C TYR A 73 0.58 -2.69 1.60
N ASP A 74 -0.28 -3.38 0.84
CA ASP A 74 0.08 -4.00 -0.43
C ASP A 74 -0.06 -2.98 -1.56
N LEU A 75 1.04 -2.68 -2.26
CA LEU A 75 1.06 -1.69 -3.34
C LEU A 75 1.91 -2.10 -4.53
N ALA A 76 1.62 -1.52 -5.68
CA ALA A 76 2.46 -1.55 -6.88
C ALA A 76 2.62 -0.12 -7.43
N GLY A 77 3.80 0.18 -7.96
CA GLY A 77 4.07 1.49 -8.54
C GLY A 77 5.51 1.67 -9.01
N GLU A 78 5.94 2.93 -9.09
CA GLU A 78 7.25 3.32 -9.59
C GLU A 78 8.05 4.11 -8.56
N VAL A 79 9.33 3.80 -8.40
CA VAL A 79 10.24 4.60 -7.56
C VAL A 79 10.47 5.98 -8.20
N VAL A 80 10.12 7.06 -7.50
CA VAL A 80 10.25 8.44 -7.99
C VAL A 80 11.30 9.27 -7.24
N GLU A 81 11.69 8.87 -6.04
CA GLU A 81 12.76 9.53 -5.28
C GLU A 81 13.46 8.52 -4.35
N LEU A 82 14.77 8.69 -4.17
CA LEU A 82 15.57 7.84 -3.30
C LEU A 82 16.02 8.60 -2.06
N GLY A 83 15.84 7.98 -0.90
CA GLY A 83 16.45 8.43 0.33
C GLY A 83 17.96 8.16 0.36
N ARG A 84 18.66 8.86 1.26
CA ARG A 84 20.12 8.74 1.41
C ARG A 84 20.53 7.28 1.66
N GLY A 85 21.53 6.80 0.92
CA GLY A 85 22.15 5.49 1.13
C GLY A 85 21.36 4.30 0.55
N VAL A 86 20.31 4.56 -0.23
CA VAL A 86 19.66 3.51 -1.03
C VAL A 86 20.49 3.27 -2.29
N SER A 87 20.95 2.03 -2.49
CA SER A 87 21.68 1.60 -3.69
C SER A 87 21.02 0.42 -4.42
N SER A 88 20.03 -0.22 -3.80
CA SER A 88 19.33 -1.39 -4.36
C SER A 88 18.22 -1.04 -5.35
N PHE A 89 17.89 0.24 -5.50
CA PHE A 89 16.85 0.75 -6.40
C PHE A 89 17.36 1.97 -7.16
N LYS A 90 16.74 2.24 -8.32
CA LYS A 90 16.88 3.46 -9.09
C LYS A 90 15.50 4.10 -9.34
N VAL A 91 15.50 5.42 -9.56
CA VAL A 91 14.30 6.12 -10.05
C VAL A 91 13.87 5.48 -11.38
N GLY A 92 12.56 5.25 -11.53
CA GLY A 92 11.97 4.54 -12.66
C GLY A 92 11.78 3.03 -12.46
N ASP A 93 12.30 2.45 -11.37
CA ASP A 93 12.06 1.04 -11.07
C ASP A 93 10.58 0.79 -10.78
N LYS A 94 9.99 -0.20 -11.46
CA LYS A 94 8.67 -0.73 -11.16
C LYS A 94 8.76 -1.73 -10.01
N VAL A 95 7.94 -1.55 -8.98
CA VAL A 95 8.02 -2.29 -7.73
C VAL A 95 6.65 -2.78 -7.27
N ILE A 96 6.66 -3.93 -6.59
CA ILE A 96 5.56 -4.39 -5.73
C ILE A 96 6.09 -4.43 -4.30
N ALA A 97 5.36 -3.88 -3.34
CA ALA A 97 5.82 -3.75 -1.97
C ALA A 97 4.72 -4.05 -0.95
N ILE A 98 5.16 -4.49 0.24
CA ILE A 98 4.33 -4.62 1.44
C ILE A 98 4.88 -3.64 2.48
N ASN A 99 4.16 -2.57 2.77
CA ASN A 99 4.56 -1.53 3.71
C ASN A 99 4.19 -1.88 5.18
N PHE A 100 4.35 -3.14 5.59
CA PHE A 100 3.91 -3.61 6.91
C PHE A 100 5.08 -3.63 7.91
N PRO A 101 4.89 -3.16 9.16
CA PRO A 101 5.95 -3.20 10.16
C PRO A 101 6.34 -4.65 10.48
N ARG A 102 7.66 -4.89 10.66
CA ARG A 102 8.20 -6.21 10.98
C ARG A 102 7.68 -6.67 12.36
N VAL A 103 6.70 -7.56 12.38
CA VAL A 103 6.21 -8.23 13.60
C VAL A 103 6.53 -9.72 13.50
N THR A 104 7.26 -10.26 14.47
CA THR A 104 7.55 -11.70 14.60
C THR A 104 7.11 -12.20 15.97
N PHE A 105 6.31 -13.26 16.05
CA PHE A 105 5.92 -13.91 17.31
C PHE A 105 6.76 -15.17 17.57
N SER A 106 8.03 -15.02 17.95
CA SER A 106 8.89 -16.17 18.33
C SER A 106 10.03 -15.78 19.28
N ARG A 107 10.33 -16.63 20.29
CA ARG A 107 11.51 -16.53 21.19
C ARG A 107 12.82 -16.96 20.53
N LYS A 108 12.77 -17.53 19.32
CA LYS A 108 13.91 -17.85 18.44
C LYS A 108 13.71 -17.12 17.11
N ARG A 109 14.73 -16.41 16.61
CA ARG A 109 14.61 -15.53 15.43
C ARG A 109 14.36 -16.34 14.15
N LEU A 110 13.10 -16.66 13.86
CA LEU A 110 12.64 -16.90 12.50
C LEU A 110 12.65 -15.54 11.81
N VAL A 111 13.63 -15.31 10.95
CA VAL A 111 13.51 -14.24 9.95
C VAL A 111 12.33 -14.70 9.09
N PRO A 112 11.17 -14.00 9.10
CA PRO A 112 10.17 -14.29 8.09
C PRO A 112 10.91 -14.22 6.78
N LEU A 113 10.87 -15.31 6.00
CA LEU A 113 11.39 -15.33 4.64
C LEU A 113 10.49 -14.40 3.83
N PHE A 114 10.64 -13.09 4.05
CA PHE A 114 10.37 -12.11 3.03
C PHE A 114 11.41 -12.43 1.97
N VAL A 115 11.02 -13.28 1.02
CA VAL A 115 11.67 -13.27 -0.30
C VAL A 115 11.70 -11.79 -0.65
N SER A 116 12.89 -11.23 -0.75
CA SER A 116 13.09 -9.89 -1.26
C SER A 116 13.20 -10.11 -2.76
N PRO A 117 12.08 -10.11 -3.51
CA PRO A 117 12.12 -10.47 -4.91
C PRO A 117 13.15 -9.59 -5.59
N THR A 118 14.09 -10.21 -6.28
CA THR A 118 15.04 -9.46 -7.09
C THR A 118 14.35 -8.98 -8.37
N LYS A 119 15.05 -8.14 -9.13
CA LYS A 119 14.57 -7.74 -10.45
C LYS A 119 14.31 -8.97 -11.33
N GLU A 120 15.20 -9.94 -11.27
CA GLU A 120 15.14 -11.20 -12.02
C GLU A 120 13.92 -12.03 -11.60
N ASP A 121 13.62 -12.13 -10.29
CA ASP A 121 12.42 -12.80 -9.80
C ASP A 121 11.14 -12.13 -10.35
N MET A 122 11.11 -10.80 -10.37
CA MET A 122 9.97 -10.04 -10.88
C MET A 122 9.80 -10.17 -12.40
N GLU A 123 10.91 -10.20 -13.15
CA GLU A 123 10.90 -10.45 -14.60
C GLU A 123 10.36 -11.83 -14.93
N LEU A 124 10.73 -12.85 -14.15
CA LEU A 124 10.19 -14.20 -14.29
C LEU A 124 8.68 -14.24 -14.05
N VAL A 125 8.21 -13.61 -12.96
CA VAL A 125 6.78 -13.53 -12.63
C VAL A 125 6.01 -12.77 -13.70
N ALA A 126 6.55 -11.65 -14.19
CA ALA A 126 5.95 -10.87 -15.27
C ALA A 126 5.85 -11.69 -16.56
N GLY A 127 6.88 -12.48 -16.90
CA GLY A 127 6.86 -13.41 -18.02
C GLY A 127 5.75 -14.46 -17.89
N MET A 128 5.60 -15.07 -16.70
CA MET A 128 4.51 -16.02 -16.45
C MET A 128 3.12 -15.39 -16.59
N VAL A 129 2.96 -14.11 -16.21
CA VAL A 129 1.71 -13.38 -16.40
C VAL A 129 1.44 -13.09 -17.87
N ALA A 130 2.46 -12.63 -18.61
CA ALA A 130 2.35 -12.34 -20.04
C ALA A 130 2.02 -13.61 -20.86
N GLU A 131 2.57 -14.75 -20.48
CA GLU A 131 2.29 -16.06 -21.07
C GLU A 131 0.94 -16.66 -20.61
N GLY A 132 0.23 -16.01 -19.68
CA GLY A 132 -1.04 -16.51 -19.13
C GLY A 132 -0.90 -17.71 -18.18
N LYS A 133 0.33 -18.10 -17.82
CA LYS A 133 0.62 -19.19 -16.86
C LYS A 133 0.32 -18.77 -15.42
N LEU A 134 0.37 -17.47 -15.13
CA LEU A 134 0.01 -16.90 -13.84
C LEU A 134 -1.03 -15.80 -14.03
N ARG A 135 -2.13 -15.85 -13.27
CA ARG A 135 -3.17 -14.81 -13.31
C ARG A 135 -3.62 -14.46 -11.91
N ALA A 136 -3.63 -13.17 -11.60
CA ALA A 136 -4.26 -12.68 -10.39
C ALA A 136 -5.79 -12.77 -10.51
N VAL A 137 -6.44 -13.42 -9.53
CA VAL A 137 -7.90 -13.39 -9.40
C VAL A 137 -8.29 -12.07 -8.77
N ILE A 138 -8.69 -11.12 -9.62
CA ILE A 138 -9.14 -9.79 -9.22
C ILE A 138 -10.66 -9.79 -9.19
N GLU A 139 -11.20 -9.52 -8.01
CA GLU A 139 -12.65 -9.52 -7.80
C GLU A 139 -13.27 -8.18 -8.19
N SER A 140 -12.62 -7.07 -7.82
CA SER A 140 -13.10 -5.73 -8.17
C SER A 140 -11.95 -4.74 -8.26
N ARG A 141 -12.17 -3.70 -9.05
CA ARG A 141 -11.29 -2.54 -9.20
C ARG A 141 -12.10 -1.28 -8.91
N HIS A 142 -11.50 -0.37 -8.17
CA HIS A 142 -12.11 0.90 -7.79
C HIS A 142 -11.11 2.03 -8.05
N PRO A 143 -11.53 3.18 -8.59
CA PRO A 143 -10.66 4.36 -8.59
C PRO A 143 -10.45 4.84 -7.14
N LEU A 144 -9.36 5.56 -6.88
CA LEU A 144 -9.08 6.15 -5.56
C LEU A 144 -10.28 6.93 -5.02
N SER A 145 -11.01 7.66 -5.89
CA SER A 145 -12.20 8.45 -5.55
C SER A 145 -13.38 7.64 -5.01
N ARG A 146 -13.35 6.31 -5.15
CA ARG A 146 -14.38 5.37 -4.66
C ARG A 146 -13.78 4.27 -3.79
N ALA A 147 -12.64 4.53 -3.14
CA ALA A 147 -11.96 3.56 -2.29
C ALA A 147 -12.86 3.01 -1.16
N GLU A 148 -13.84 3.78 -0.70
CA GLU A 148 -14.82 3.34 0.29
C GLU A 148 -15.72 2.20 -0.19
N GLU A 149 -16.01 2.09 -1.49
CA GLU A 149 -16.76 0.95 -2.05
C GLU A 149 -15.94 -0.34 -1.93
N GLY A 150 -14.65 -0.29 -2.27
CA GLY A 150 -13.72 -1.41 -2.10
C GLY A 150 -13.55 -1.81 -0.63
N TRP A 151 -13.50 -0.83 0.27
CA TRP A 151 -13.43 -1.06 1.71
C TRP A 151 -14.68 -1.76 2.25
N ALA A 152 -15.87 -1.26 1.88
CA ALA A 152 -17.15 -1.85 2.26
C ALA A 152 -17.26 -3.29 1.75
N ARG A 153 -16.80 -3.55 0.51
CA ARG A 153 -16.78 -4.88 -0.08
C ARG A 153 -15.87 -5.84 0.67
N SER A 154 -14.68 -5.42 1.07
CA SER A 154 -13.77 -6.23 1.90
C SER A 154 -14.38 -6.57 3.27
N MET A 155 -15.10 -5.62 3.86
CA MET A 155 -15.79 -5.81 5.15
C MET A 155 -16.97 -6.79 5.07
N ALA A 156 -17.63 -6.90 3.91
CA ALA A 156 -18.79 -7.76 3.73
C ALA A 156 -18.48 -9.27 3.81
N GLY A 157 -17.20 -9.67 3.89
CA GLY A 157 -16.79 -11.05 4.21
C GLY A 157 -16.86 -12.05 3.05
N HIS A 158 -17.14 -11.59 1.82
CA HIS A 158 -17.32 -12.44 0.64
C HIS A 158 -16.24 -12.26 -0.43
N ALA A 159 -15.11 -11.63 -0.07
CA ALA A 159 -14.09 -11.38 -1.06
C ALA A 159 -13.42 -12.69 -1.51
N THR A 160 -13.65 -13.09 -2.77
CA THR A 160 -13.11 -14.29 -3.42
C THR A 160 -11.85 -14.01 -4.24
N GLY A 161 -11.47 -12.73 -4.36
CA GLY A 161 -10.26 -12.29 -5.03
C GLY A 161 -9.69 -11.01 -4.44
N LYS A 162 -8.74 -10.41 -5.16
CA LYS A 162 -8.13 -9.13 -4.77
C LYS A 162 -9.08 -7.97 -5.07
N ILE A 163 -9.17 -7.03 -4.13
CA ILE A 163 -9.88 -5.76 -4.28
C ILE A 163 -8.82 -4.69 -4.52
N ILE A 164 -8.76 -4.18 -5.74
CA ILE A 164 -7.73 -3.25 -6.18
C ILE A 164 -8.27 -1.82 -6.18
N VAL A 165 -7.48 -0.88 -5.66
CA VAL A 165 -7.71 0.56 -5.76
C VAL A 165 -6.64 1.16 -6.66
N GLU A 166 -7.06 1.80 -7.76
CA GLU A 166 -6.18 2.41 -8.76
C GLU A 166 -6.06 3.91 -8.51
N MET A 167 -4.84 4.44 -8.54
CA MET A 167 -4.55 5.83 -8.14
C MET A 167 -4.94 6.86 -9.21
N GLY A 168 -5.09 6.44 -10.48
CA GLY A 168 -5.36 7.33 -11.61
C GLY A 168 -4.17 8.21 -11.99
N ASP A 169 -4.21 8.83 -13.16
CA ASP A 169 -3.08 9.60 -13.74
C ASP A 169 -2.92 11.03 -13.21
N GLU A 170 -3.68 11.45 -12.21
CA GLU A 170 -3.81 12.86 -11.90
C GLU A 170 -2.79 13.39 -10.88
N HIS A 171 -1.78 14.08 -11.42
CA HIS A 171 -0.84 15.08 -10.88
C HIS A 171 -0.11 14.83 -9.53
N LEU A 172 1.23 14.79 -9.65
CA LEU A 172 2.26 14.95 -8.61
C LEU A 172 2.40 16.41 -8.12
#